data_AF-U4QTB8-F1
#
_entry.id   AF-U4QTB8-F1
#
_cell.length_a   1.000
_cell.length_b   1.000
_cell.length_c   1.000
_cell.angle_alpha   90.00
_cell.angle_beta   90.00
_cell.angle_gamma   90.00
#
_symmetry.space_group_name_H-M   'P 1'
#
loop_
_entity.id
_entity.type
_entity.pdbx_description
1 polymer ?
#
loop_
_entity_poly.entity_id
_entity_poly.type
_entity_poly.pdbx_seq_one_letter_code
_entity_poly.pdbx_strand_id
1 'polypeptide(L)'
;MNERIVRLPSNRTGRDFVLGDLHGTTDLLRALMVHVAFDPDKDRLFSVGDLVDRGEDSPGGLALLLEPWFHAVLGNHEDMMMDYLLPRSEQKYPMESGNGLPDHAFLFNGGETWFGDYRMSGEVKDRLESLPLLMVVGEGAERFHVVHADLVRNLMDPVGQTDSLPWETMGSAPKGSGKVNRPEVLFFTDGDIDAGLPWEETRYIPGFDTFGTVVDALTWDRSLVHAINMQRRGLSVEGLALDTPGLSPTYCGHTPLRKPLLAASHRFIDTGGYMRKSLESGLSLTEALTDRVWTARKHFNGTIEVEERTFERIEG
;
A
#
# COMPACT_ATOMS: atom_id res chain seq x y z
N MET A 1 6.35 -20.91 6.76
CA MET A 1 6.23 -19.87 5.74
C MET A 1 4.79 -19.43 5.76
N ASN A 2 4.53 -18.14 5.99
CA ASN A 2 3.18 -17.61 6.00
C ASN A 2 2.63 -17.56 4.57
N GLU A 3 1.31 -17.65 4.46
CA GLU A 3 0.65 -17.62 3.15
C GLU A 3 0.80 -16.22 2.54
N ARG A 4 1.53 -16.13 1.42
CA ARG A 4 1.74 -14.87 0.70
C ARG A 4 0.43 -14.27 0.18
N ILE A 5 -0.56 -15.12 -0.12
CA ILE A 5 -1.91 -14.74 -0.53
C ILE A 5 -2.91 -15.38 0.42
N VAL A 6 -3.77 -14.57 1.04
CA VAL A 6 -4.92 -15.04 1.82
C VAL A 6 -6.19 -14.83 1.03
N ARG A 7 -7.10 -15.80 1.08
CA ARG A 7 -8.38 -15.78 0.35
C ARG A 7 -9.55 -15.80 1.32
N LEU A 8 -10.47 -14.86 1.15
CA LEU A 8 -11.63 -14.70 2.00
C LEU A 8 -12.91 -14.69 1.14
N PRO A 9 -14.00 -15.33 1.59
CA PRO A 9 -15.25 -15.30 0.84
C PRO A 9 -15.88 -13.89 0.89
N SER A 10 -16.83 -13.63 0.00
CA SER A 10 -17.68 -12.45 0.05
C SER A 10 -18.41 -12.36 1.40
N ASN A 11 -18.54 -11.16 1.95
CA ASN A 11 -19.36 -10.94 3.13
C ASN A 11 -20.85 -11.06 2.77
N ARG A 12 -21.57 -11.95 3.47
CA ARG A 12 -23.01 -12.19 3.24
C ARG A 12 -23.91 -11.57 4.30
N THR A 13 -23.32 -11.02 5.36
CA THR A 13 -24.04 -10.57 6.55
C THR A 13 -23.81 -9.10 6.89
N GLY A 14 -22.78 -8.47 6.31
CA GLY A 14 -22.48 -7.05 6.48
C GLY A 14 -21.73 -6.48 5.27
N ARG A 15 -21.03 -5.36 5.50
CA ARG A 15 -20.29 -4.61 4.49
C ARG A 15 -18.79 -4.85 4.64
N ASP A 16 -18.07 -4.72 3.55
CA ASP A 16 -16.61 -4.73 3.54
C ASP A 16 -16.11 -3.31 3.32
N PHE A 17 -15.21 -2.87 4.18
CA PHE A 17 -14.55 -1.58 4.06
C PHE A 17 -13.05 -1.76 3.86
N VAL A 18 -12.42 -0.84 3.13
CA VAL A 18 -10.98 -0.84 2.90
C VAL A 18 -10.38 0.46 3.44
N LEU A 19 -9.35 0.33 4.28
CA LEU A 19 -8.68 1.40 5.02
C LEU A 19 -7.32 1.69 4.39
N GLY A 20 -7.00 2.96 4.16
CA GLY A 20 -5.66 3.41 3.75
C GLY A 20 -4.61 3.28 4.86
N ASP A 21 -3.40 3.75 4.59
CA ASP A 21 -2.25 3.70 5.51
C ASP A 21 -2.58 4.38 6.84
N LEU A 22 -2.61 3.59 7.92
CA LEU A 22 -3.12 4.02 9.22
C LEU A 22 -2.09 4.86 9.97
N HIS A 23 -0.82 4.45 9.98
CA HIS A 23 0.29 5.11 10.66
C HIS A 23 -0.07 5.58 12.07
N GLY A 24 -0.61 4.70 12.90
CA GLY A 24 -0.99 5.02 14.28
C GLY A 24 -2.05 6.14 14.44
N THR A 25 -2.82 6.49 13.40
CA THR A 25 -3.91 7.49 13.48
C THR A 25 -5.25 6.86 13.91
N THR A 26 -5.24 6.14 15.03
CA THR A 26 -6.41 5.37 15.50
C THR A 26 -7.62 6.24 15.86
N ASP A 27 -7.41 7.52 16.17
CA ASP A 27 -8.47 8.50 16.40
C ASP A 27 -9.26 8.82 15.11
N LEU A 28 -8.56 8.95 13.98
CA LEU A 28 -9.18 9.12 12.67
C LEU A 28 -9.96 7.86 12.27
N LEU A 29 -9.41 6.68 12.50
CA LEU A 29 -10.10 5.42 12.25
C LEU A 29 -11.40 5.33 13.05
N ARG A 30 -11.37 5.62 14.36
CA ARG A 30 -12.57 5.64 15.21
C ARG A 30 -13.63 6.60 14.67
N ALA A 31 -13.22 7.81 14.22
CA ALA A 31 -14.16 8.77 13.64
C ALA A 31 -14.80 8.25 12.34
N LEU A 32 -14.04 7.59 11.47
CA LEU A 32 -14.55 6.97 10.25
C LEU A 32 -15.55 5.84 10.56
N MET A 33 -15.20 4.94 11.49
CA MET A 33 -16.07 3.84 11.90
C MET A 33 -17.39 4.34 12.48
N VAL A 34 -17.36 5.40 13.29
CA VAL A 34 -18.58 6.06 13.79
C VAL A 34 -19.38 6.66 12.63
N HIS A 35 -18.74 7.34 11.68
CA HIS A 35 -19.40 7.99 10.56
C HIS A 35 -20.16 7.00 9.66
N VAL A 36 -19.55 5.85 9.35
CA VAL A 36 -20.18 4.82 8.50
C VAL A 36 -21.09 3.86 9.28
N ALA A 37 -21.26 4.09 10.59
CA ALA A 37 -21.96 3.20 11.51
C ALA A 37 -21.46 1.75 11.37
N PHE A 38 -20.15 1.56 11.51
CA PHE A 38 -19.49 0.25 11.42
C PHE A 38 -20.01 -0.69 12.51
N ASP A 39 -20.43 -1.89 12.11
CA ASP A 39 -20.94 -2.95 12.99
C ASP A 39 -19.88 -4.07 13.07
N PRO A 40 -19.09 -4.18 14.15
CA PRO A 40 -18.01 -5.16 14.25
C PRO A 40 -18.48 -6.62 14.30
N ASP A 41 -19.79 -6.87 14.48
CA ASP A 41 -20.37 -8.22 14.44
C ASP A 41 -20.73 -8.65 13.01
N LYS A 42 -20.74 -7.72 12.03
CA LYS A 42 -21.19 -7.98 10.66
C LYS A 42 -20.24 -7.48 9.58
N ASP A 43 -19.69 -6.28 9.78
CA ASP A 43 -18.80 -5.63 8.85
C ASP A 43 -17.36 -6.11 9.02
N ARG A 44 -16.58 -6.03 7.95
CA ARG A 44 -15.14 -6.31 7.96
C ARG A 44 -14.36 -5.09 7.50
N LEU A 45 -13.18 -4.91 8.07
CA LEU A 45 -12.26 -3.84 7.71
C LEU A 45 -10.95 -4.44 7.19
N PHE A 46 -10.61 -4.11 5.95
CA PHE A 46 -9.38 -4.52 5.29
C PHE A 46 -8.41 -3.34 5.23
N SER A 47 -7.26 -3.42 5.88
CA SER A 47 -6.21 -2.41 5.79
C SER A 47 -5.23 -2.74 4.69
N VAL A 48 -4.80 -1.72 3.95
CA VAL A 48 -3.69 -1.79 2.99
C VAL A 48 -2.31 -1.86 3.66
N GLY A 49 -2.22 -1.99 5.00
CA GLY A 49 -0.95 -2.04 5.73
C GLY A 49 -0.54 -0.67 6.28
N ASP A 50 0.74 -0.56 6.65
CA ASP A 50 1.33 0.62 7.30
C ASP A 50 0.51 1.05 8.52
N LEU A 51 0.38 0.12 9.46
CA LEU A 51 -0.34 0.28 10.73
C LEU A 51 0.43 1.15 11.72
N VAL A 52 1.75 1.07 11.68
CA VAL A 52 2.65 1.70 12.66
C VAL A 52 3.42 2.90 12.10
N ASP A 53 4.16 3.54 13.00
CA ASP A 53 5.05 4.68 12.77
C ASP A 53 4.32 6.00 12.43
N ARG A 54 5.08 7.10 12.56
CA ARG A 54 4.72 8.49 12.21
C ARG A 54 3.61 9.13 13.05
N GLY A 55 2.47 8.45 13.26
CA GLY A 55 1.37 8.95 14.09
C GLY A 55 1.57 8.73 15.59
N GLU A 56 0.53 9.06 16.34
CA GLU A 56 0.58 9.15 17.81
C GLU A 56 0.34 7.79 18.51
N ASP A 57 -0.24 6.79 17.83
CA ASP A 57 -0.71 5.54 18.45
C ASP A 57 -0.37 4.28 17.63
N SER A 58 0.92 4.06 17.33
CA SER A 58 1.41 2.80 16.72
C SER A 58 1.02 1.55 17.54
N PRO A 59 1.10 1.53 18.89
CA PRO A 59 0.63 0.40 19.69
C PRO A 59 -0.85 0.07 19.46
N GLY A 60 -1.71 1.08 19.37
CA GLY A 60 -3.13 0.91 19.04
C GLY A 60 -3.34 0.39 17.62
N GLY A 61 -2.50 0.82 16.67
CA GLY A 61 -2.48 0.26 15.31
C GLY A 61 -2.21 -1.24 15.29
N LEU A 62 -1.21 -1.70 16.05
CA LEU A 62 -0.92 -3.14 16.20
C LEU A 62 -2.01 -3.91 16.95
N ALA A 63 -2.67 -3.27 17.92
CA ALA A 63 -3.76 -3.90 18.68
C ALA A 63 -4.95 -4.28 17.79
N LEU A 64 -5.16 -3.59 16.66
CA LEU A 64 -6.21 -3.93 15.70
C LEU A 64 -6.01 -5.33 15.10
N LEU A 65 -4.79 -5.86 15.05
CA LEU A 65 -4.51 -7.23 14.55
C LEU A 65 -5.14 -8.32 15.43
N LEU A 66 -5.60 -7.98 16.64
CA LEU A 66 -6.30 -8.87 17.56
C LEU A 66 -7.81 -8.86 17.34
N GLU A 67 -8.33 -7.91 16.56
CA GLU A 67 -9.77 -7.76 16.32
C GLU A 67 -10.23 -8.71 15.20
N PRO A 68 -11.32 -9.49 15.40
CA PRO A 68 -11.76 -10.50 14.43
C PRO A 68 -12.30 -9.90 13.12
N TRP A 69 -12.73 -8.64 13.15
CA TRP A 69 -13.25 -7.88 12.01
C TRP A 69 -12.16 -7.14 11.24
N PHE A 70 -10.91 -7.15 11.72
CA PHE A 70 -9.80 -6.43 11.12
C PHE A 70 -8.84 -7.39 10.39
N HIS A 71 -8.59 -7.09 9.12
CA HIS A 71 -7.68 -7.84 8.27
C HIS A 71 -6.68 -6.86 7.65
N ALA A 72 -5.39 -7.15 7.66
CA ALA A 72 -4.39 -6.28 7.05
C ALA A 72 -3.49 -7.07 6.10
N VAL A 73 -2.98 -6.40 5.06
CA VAL A 73 -1.80 -6.87 4.34
C VAL A 73 -0.54 -6.30 4.97
N LEU A 74 0.60 -6.91 4.65
CA LEU A 74 1.91 -6.46 5.08
C LEU A 74 2.26 -5.12 4.41
N GLY A 75 2.41 -4.06 5.19
CA GLY A 75 2.98 -2.79 4.75
C GLY A 75 4.50 -2.78 4.81
N ASN A 76 5.13 -1.80 4.16
CA ASN A 76 6.58 -1.69 4.21
C ASN A 76 7.10 -1.28 5.59
N HIS A 77 6.28 -0.58 6.40
CA HIS A 77 6.63 -0.26 7.77
C HIS A 77 6.63 -1.49 8.69
N GLU A 78 5.65 -2.38 8.55
CA GLU A 78 5.63 -3.65 9.28
C GLU A 78 6.80 -4.54 8.85
N ASP A 79 7.12 -4.59 7.55
CA ASP A 79 8.26 -5.34 7.03
C ASP A 79 9.59 -4.84 7.61
N MET A 80 9.82 -3.52 7.60
CA MET A 80 10.99 -2.92 8.24
C MET A 80 11.04 -3.20 9.75
N MET A 81 9.90 -3.17 10.46
CA MET A 81 9.84 -3.45 11.90
C MET A 81 10.21 -4.91 12.20
N MET A 82 9.71 -5.86 11.41
CA MET A 82 10.09 -7.27 11.55
C MET A 82 11.56 -7.50 11.22
N ASP A 83 12.08 -6.85 10.18
CA ASP A 83 13.50 -6.90 9.84
C ASP A 83 14.37 -6.39 10.99
N TYR A 84 13.98 -5.27 11.63
CA TYR A 84 14.70 -4.70 12.77
C TYR A 84 14.82 -5.67 13.96
N LEU A 85 13.85 -6.59 14.12
CA LEU A 85 13.85 -7.59 15.19
C LEU A 85 14.81 -8.76 14.92
N LEU A 86 15.32 -8.92 13.70
CA LEU A 86 16.29 -9.95 13.34
C LEU A 86 17.69 -9.64 13.88
N PRO A 87 18.56 -10.66 14.05
CA PRO A 87 19.98 -10.44 14.30
C PRO A 87 20.58 -9.51 13.24
N ARG A 88 21.47 -8.59 13.64
CA ARG A 88 22.02 -7.56 12.74
C ARG A 88 22.65 -8.12 11.45
N SER A 89 23.19 -9.34 11.48
CA SER A 89 23.76 -10.01 10.30
C SER A 89 22.72 -10.51 9.27
N GLU A 90 21.45 -10.56 9.65
CA GLU A 90 20.32 -11.06 8.85
C GLU A 90 19.40 -9.92 8.39
N GLN A 91 19.60 -8.70 8.89
CA GLN A 91 18.80 -7.52 8.55
C GLN A 91 19.00 -7.11 7.09
N LYS A 92 17.89 -6.89 6.39
CA LYS A 92 17.80 -6.42 5.01
C LYS A 92 17.91 -4.91 4.89
N TYR A 93 17.47 -4.15 5.91
CA TYR A 93 17.42 -2.69 5.87
C TYR A 93 18.35 -1.98 6.87
N PRO A 94 19.63 -2.41 7.01
CA PRO A 94 20.58 -1.68 7.84
C PRO A 94 20.88 -0.30 7.22
N MET A 95 21.02 0.71 8.06
CA MET A 95 21.47 2.04 7.66
C MET A 95 22.83 2.35 8.29
N GLU A 96 23.60 3.22 7.65
CA GLU A 96 24.85 3.72 8.22
C GLU A 96 24.55 4.61 9.43
N SER A 97 25.02 4.20 10.60
CA SER A 97 24.91 5.02 11.81
C SER A 97 25.90 6.20 11.73
N GLY A 98 25.40 7.42 11.60
CA GLY A 98 26.23 8.63 11.56
C GLY A 98 25.47 9.85 12.04
N ASN A 99 26.16 10.78 12.72
CA ASN A 99 25.61 12.06 13.16
C ASN A 99 24.33 11.97 14.04
N GLY A 100 24.17 10.88 14.79
CA GLY A 100 22.98 10.65 15.63
C GLY A 100 21.74 10.15 14.88
N LEU A 101 21.88 9.78 13.60
CA LEU A 101 20.80 9.17 12.84
C LEU A 101 20.62 7.69 13.23
N PRO A 102 19.37 7.17 13.16
CA PRO A 102 19.09 5.76 13.38
C PRO A 102 19.85 4.85 12.40
N ASP A 103 20.24 3.67 12.88
CA ASP A 103 21.05 2.70 12.15
C ASP A 103 20.22 1.63 11.40
N HIS A 104 18.91 1.86 11.28
CA HIS A 104 17.97 0.97 10.62
C HIS A 104 16.79 1.73 10.03
N ALA A 105 16.27 1.26 8.88
CA ALA A 105 15.19 1.94 8.17
C ALA A 105 13.89 2.08 8.97
N PHE A 106 13.50 1.06 9.75
CA PHE A 106 12.37 1.14 10.69
C PHE A 106 12.50 2.32 11.66
N LEU A 107 13.64 2.41 12.34
CA LEU A 107 13.92 3.48 13.29
C LEU A 107 14.10 4.83 12.59
N PHE A 108 14.42 4.89 11.31
CA PHE A 108 14.51 6.14 10.57
C PHE A 108 13.12 6.65 10.13
N ASN A 109 12.17 5.74 9.95
CA ASN A 109 10.85 6.02 9.40
C ASN A 109 9.76 6.25 10.45
N GLY A 110 10.14 6.44 11.73
CA GLY A 110 9.24 6.78 12.84
C GLY A 110 9.27 5.79 13.99
N GLY A 111 9.87 4.60 13.81
CA GLY A 111 9.98 3.58 14.84
C GLY A 111 10.71 4.03 16.09
N GLU A 112 11.66 4.96 15.97
CA GLU A 112 12.46 5.47 17.08
C GLU A 112 11.63 6.21 18.14
N THR A 113 10.45 6.71 17.74
CA THR A 113 9.61 7.56 18.59
C THR A 113 8.75 6.77 19.59
N TRP A 114 8.50 5.48 19.34
CA TRP A 114 7.52 4.71 20.11
C TRP A 114 8.00 3.31 20.47
N PHE A 115 8.85 2.69 19.66
CA PHE A 115 9.15 1.26 19.78
C PHE A 115 9.94 0.92 21.05
N GLY A 116 10.82 1.82 21.52
CA GLY A 116 11.63 1.60 22.73
C GLY A 116 10.80 1.39 24.00
N ASP A 117 9.64 2.04 24.08
CA ASP A 117 8.72 1.93 25.21
C ASP A 117 7.65 0.85 25.00
N TYR A 118 7.50 0.37 23.76
CA TYR A 118 6.52 -0.66 23.43
C TYR A 118 6.96 -2.05 23.89
N ARG A 119 5.99 -2.85 24.33
CA ARG A 119 6.18 -4.24 24.70
C ARG A 119 5.22 -5.08 23.89
N MET A 120 5.71 -5.58 22.76
CA MET A 120 4.93 -6.43 21.86
C MET A 120 4.56 -7.75 22.55
N SER A 121 3.28 -8.10 22.55
CA SER A 121 2.84 -9.42 23.03
C SER A 121 3.20 -10.49 22.01
N GLY A 122 3.31 -11.75 22.45
CA GLY A 122 3.52 -12.88 21.54
C GLY A 122 2.39 -13.01 20.51
N GLU A 123 1.15 -12.76 20.91
CA GLU A 123 0.00 -12.84 20.00
C GLU A 123 0.03 -11.76 18.90
N VAL A 124 0.39 -10.52 19.25
CA VAL A 124 0.57 -9.46 18.25
C VAL A 124 1.72 -9.80 17.31
N LYS A 125 2.84 -10.31 17.85
CA LYS A 125 3.98 -10.74 17.04
C LYS A 125 3.58 -11.84 16.05
N ASP A 126 2.85 -12.86 16.51
CA ASP A 126 2.41 -13.97 15.66
C ASP A 126 1.47 -13.47 14.55
N ARG A 127 0.56 -12.53 14.87
CA ARG A 127 -0.34 -11.91 13.88
C ARG A 127 0.42 -11.08 12.86
N LEU A 128 1.36 -10.26 13.32
CA LEU A 128 2.22 -9.43 12.49
C LEU A 128 3.03 -10.29 11.52
N GLU A 129 3.68 -11.34 12.02
CA GLU A 129 4.47 -12.25 11.17
C GLU A 129 3.56 -12.93 10.14
N SER A 130 2.30 -13.22 10.49
CA SER A 130 1.33 -13.88 9.60
C SER A 130 0.69 -12.98 8.53
N LEU A 131 1.01 -11.69 8.46
CA LEU A 131 0.39 -10.79 7.50
C LEU A 131 0.67 -11.24 6.04
N PRO A 132 -0.38 -11.38 5.20
CA PRO A 132 -0.21 -11.71 3.80
C PRO A 132 0.28 -10.51 2.99
N LEU A 133 0.90 -10.75 1.83
CA LEU A 133 1.25 -9.69 0.87
C LEU A 133 0.04 -9.23 0.06
N LEU A 134 -0.94 -10.12 -0.13
CA LEU A 134 -2.13 -9.89 -0.94
C LEU A 134 -3.33 -10.59 -0.30
N MET A 135 -4.45 -9.89 -0.20
CA MET A 135 -5.74 -10.50 0.08
C MET A 135 -6.60 -10.53 -1.18
N VAL A 136 -7.22 -11.68 -1.45
CA VAL A 136 -8.29 -11.82 -2.46
C VAL A 136 -9.60 -12.06 -1.73
N VAL A 137 -10.56 -11.16 -1.92
CA VAL A 137 -11.86 -11.21 -1.24
C VAL A 137 -12.96 -11.40 -2.28
N GLY A 138 -13.84 -12.36 -2.04
CA GLY A 138 -14.96 -12.65 -2.93
C GLY A 138 -14.58 -13.36 -4.23
N GLU A 139 -15.57 -13.54 -5.10
CA GLU A 139 -15.43 -14.24 -6.39
C GLU A 139 -16.26 -13.55 -7.48
N GLY A 140 -15.87 -13.73 -8.74
CA GLY A 140 -16.59 -13.17 -9.89
C GLY A 140 -16.77 -11.65 -9.78
N ALA A 141 -18.02 -11.18 -9.88
CA ALA A 141 -18.34 -9.75 -9.79
C ALA A 141 -18.16 -9.15 -8.38
N GLU A 142 -18.02 -9.99 -7.36
CA GLU A 142 -17.76 -9.57 -5.97
C GLU A 142 -16.29 -9.67 -5.61
N ARG A 143 -15.42 -10.04 -6.56
CA ARG A 143 -13.98 -10.16 -6.32
C ARG A 143 -13.35 -8.77 -6.21
N PHE A 144 -12.54 -8.57 -5.18
CA PHE A 144 -11.60 -7.45 -5.08
C PHE A 144 -10.30 -7.88 -4.39
N HIS A 145 -9.29 -7.03 -4.48
CA HIS A 145 -7.98 -7.25 -3.90
C HIS A 145 -7.60 -6.14 -2.94
N VAL A 146 -6.76 -6.49 -1.97
CA VAL A 146 -6.11 -5.53 -1.08
C VAL A 146 -4.62 -5.84 -1.08
N VAL A 147 -3.81 -4.83 -1.37
CA VAL A 147 -2.35 -4.90 -1.47
C VAL A 147 -1.78 -3.58 -0.93
N HIS A 148 -0.55 -3.60 -0.43
CA HIS A 148 0.03 -2.38 0.13
C HIS A 148 0.44 -1.37 -0.95
N ALA A 149 1.35 -1.73 -1.87
CA ALA A 149 1.85 -0.82 -2.88
C ALA A 149 1.04 -0.86 -4.18
N ASP A 150 1.46 -1.62 -5.20
CA ASP A 150 0.69 -1.81 -6.42
C ASP A 150 0.78 -3.26 -6.95
N LEU A 151 -0.22 -3.66 -7.75
CA LEU A 151 -0.22 -4.93 -8.51
C LEU A 151 0.30 -4.73 -9.94
N VAL A 152 1.46 -4.09 -10.08
CA VAL A 152 2.12 -3.91 -11.37
C VAL A 152 3.03 -5.11 -11.66
N ARG A 153 2.92 -5.65 -12.88
CA ARG A 153 3.83 -6.68 -13.38
C ARG A 153 5.15 -6.05 -13.81
N ASN A 154 5.10 -4.94 -14.54
CA ASN A 154 6.30 -4.18 -14.90
C ASN A 154 5.95 -2.77 -15.40
N LEU A 155 6.86 -1.83 -15.22
CA LEU A 155 6.89 -0.54 -15.92
C LEU A 155 8.07 -0.57 -16.90
N MET A 156 7.80 -0.62 -18.20
CA MET A 156 8.85 -0.61 -19.21
C MET A 156 9.12 0.83 -19.67
N ASP A 157 10.31 1.37 -19.36
CA ASP A 157 10.83 2.59 -19.98
C ASP A 157 11.64 2.20 -21.24
N PRO A 158 11.16 2.51 -22.46
CA PRO A 158 11.79 2.01 -23.67
C PRO A 158 13.05 2.84 -23.93
N VAL A 159 14.22 2.34 -23.57
CA VAL A 159 15.47 2.79 -24.18
C VAL A 159 16.03 1.67 -25.05
N GLY A 160 15.71 1.75 -26.34
CA GLY A 160 16.38 1.00 -27.40
C GLY A 160 15.86 -0.43 -27.57
N GLN A 161 15.69 -0.82 -28.83
CA GLN A 161 15.27 -2.16 -29.25
C GLN A 161 16.27 -3.23 -28.79
N THR A 162 16.04 -3.80 -27.62
CA THR A 162 16.36 -5.17 -27.20
C THR A 162 15.58 -5.43 -25.93
N ASP A 163 15.08 -6.66 -25.77
CA ASP A 163 14.28 -7.15 -24.64
C ASP A 163 14.57 -6.44 -23.31
N SER A 164 13.56 -5.77 -22.75
CA SER A 164 13.54 -5.18 -21.40
C SER A 164 14.62 -4.12 -21.09
N LEU A 165 14.30 -3.18 -20.20
CA LEU A 165 15.29 -2.33 -19.55
C LEU A 165 16.51 -3.19 -19.17
N PRO A 166 17.76 -2.86 -19.53
CA PRO A 166 18.90 -3.71 -19.23
C PRO A 166 19.01 -3.95 -17.72
N TRP A 167 18.46 -5.09 -17.28
CA TRP A 167 18.28 -5.47 -15.88
C TRP A 167 19.50 -6.19 -15.30
N GLU A 168 20.59 -6.21 -16.06
CA GLU A 168 21.90 -6.68 -15.60
C GLU A 168 22.91 -5.55 -15.67
N THR A 169 22.80 -4.55 -14.79
CA THR A 169 23.97 -3.85 -14.26
C THR A 169 23.57 -2.94 -13.10
N MET A 170 24.28 -3.08 -11.96
CA MET A 170 24.32 -2.06 -10.93
C MET A 170 24.54 -0.69 -11.59
N GLY A 171 23.55 0.20 -11.51
CA GLY A 171 23.61 1.49 -12.19
C GLY A 171 22.36 2.33 -11.97
N SER A 172 22.54 3.65 -12.07
CA SER A 172 21.49 4.66 -11.89
C SER A 172 20.44 4.61 -13.00
N ALA A 173 19.25 5.17 -12.72
CA ALA A 173 18.11 5.26 -13.64
C ALA A 173 18.50 5.69 -15.08
N PRO A 174 17.91 5.07 -16.12
CA PRO A 174 18.16 5.43 -17.51
C PRO A 174 17.86 6.91 -17.79
N LYS A 175 18.69 7.55 -18.62
CA LYS A 175 18.44 8.91 -19.15
C LYS A 175 18.25 8.82 -20.66
N GLY A 176 17.00 8.78 -21.13
CA GLY A 176 16.67 8.81 -22.56
C GLY A 176 15.50 9.75 -22.86
N SER A 177 15.64 10.64 -23.85
CA SER A 177 14.66 11.67 -24.24
C SER A 177 14.18 11.52 -25.70
N GLY A 178 14.06 10.28 -26.19
CA GLY A 178 13.65 9.99 -27.56
C GLY A 178 12.14 10.17 -27.80
N LYS A 179 11.76 10.91 -28.86
CA LYS A 179 10.36 11.21 -29.25
C LYS A 179 9.53 10.01 -29.75
N VAL A 180 10.03 8.77 -29.66
CA VAL A 180 9.37 7.55 -30.16
C VAL A 180 9.12 6.52 -29.05
N ASN A 181 9.46 6.85 -27.79
CA ASN A 181 9.40 5.92 -26.67
C ASN A 181 8.17 6.22 -25.81
N ARG A 182 7.23 5.27 -25.73
CA ARG A 182 6.07 5.35 -24.83
C ARG A 182 6.26 4.34 -23.70
N PRO A 183 6.35 4.79 -22.44
CA PRO A 183 6.35 3.87 -21.31
C PRO A 183 5.08 3.02 -21.32
N GLU A 184 5.20 1.75 -20.96
CA GLU A 184 4.07 0.82 -20.84
C GLU A 184 3.97 0.29 -19.41
N VAL A 185 2.76 0.30 -18.85
CA VAL A 185 2.45 -0.35 -17.57
C VAL A 185 1.74 -1.67 -17.83
N LEU A 186 2.36 -2.76 -17.38
CA LEU A 186 1.77 -4.10 -17.42
C LEU A 186 1.28 -4.48 -16.03
N PHE A 187 0.11 -5.11 -15.96
CA PHE A 187 -0.50 -5.55 -14.70
C PHE A 187 -0.48 -7.07 -14.58
N PHE A 188 -0.46 -7.55 -13.35
CA PHE A 188 -0.90 -8.92 -13.09
C PHE A 188 -2.42 -9.01 -13.30
N THR A 189 -2.90 -10.19 -13.69
CA THR A 189 -4.32 -10.49 -13.83
C THR A 189 -4.81 -11.36 -12.67
N ASP A 190 -6.14 -11.46 -12.52
CA ASP A 190 -6.78 -12.43 -11.62
C ASP A 190 -6.27 -13.85 -11.89
N GLY A 191 -6.06 -14.20 -13.17
CA GLY A 191 -5.51 -15.49 -13.58
C GLY A 191 -4.06 -15.71 -13.13
N ASP A 192 -3.21 -14.67 -13.17
CA ASP A 192 -1.84 -14.75 -12.65
C ASP A 192 -1.84 -14.94 -11.13
N ILE A 193 -2.72 -14.22 -10.42
CA ILE A 193 -2.90 -14.34 -8.96
C ILE A 193 -3.37 -15.76 -8.58
N ASP A 194 -4.29 -16.33 -9.37
CA ASP A 194 -4.84 -17.66 -9.13
C ASP A 194 -3.87 -18.79 -9.51
N ALA A 195 -3.03 -18.59 -10.52
CA ALA A 195 -1.96 -19.51 -10.90
C ALA A 195 -0.75 -19.45 -9.95
N GLY A 196 -0.58 -18.33 -9.25
CA GLY A 196 0.54 -18.05 -8.37
C GLY A 196 1.49 -17.03 -8.99
N LEU A 197 1.74 -15.94 -8.25
CA LEU A 197 2.65 -14.88 -8.70
C LEU A 197 4.11 -15.37 -8.72
N PRO A 198 4.96 -14.82 -9.62
CA PRO A 198 6.36 -15.21 -9.74
C PRO A 198 7.20 -14.56 -8.64
N TRP A 199 7.02 -15.00 -7.40
CA TRP A 199 7.49 -14.30 -6.21
C TRP A 199 8.97 -13.92 -6.18
N GLU A 200 9.83 -14.79 -6.73
CA GLU A 200 11.29 -14.63 -6.70
C GLU A 200 11.82 -13.88 -7.95
N GLU A 201 10.93 -13.53 -8.90
CA GLU A 201 11.31 -12.77 -10.09
C GLU A 201 11.79 -11.38 -9.68
N THR A 202 12.99 -11.04 -10.12
CA THR A 202 13.64 -9.76 -9.79
C THR A 202 13.29 -8.68 -10.80
N ARG A 203 13.04 -7.46 -10.32
CA ARG A 203 12.70 -6.27 -11.10
C ARG A 203 13.19 -5.00 -10.41
N TYR A 204 13.31 -3.92 -11.18
CA TYR A 204 13.55 -2.60 -10.60
C TYR A 204 12.26 -2.07 -9.95
N ILE A 205 12.36 -1.54 -8.74
CA ILE A 205 11.22 -1.06 -7.96
C ILE A 205 11.42 0.45 -7.71
N PRO A 206 10.71 1.34 -8.44
CA PRO A 206 10.86 2.78 -8.31
C PRO A 206 10.66 3.37 -6.92
N GLY A 207 9.87 2.75 -6.02
CA GLY A 207 9.74 3.23 -4.64
C GLY A 207 10.78 2.68 -3.67
N PHE A 208 11.55 1.66 -4.08
CA PHE A 208 12.68 1.13 -3.33
C PHE A 208 14.04 1.60 -3.90
N ASP A 209 14.03 2.27 -5.06
CA ASP A 209 15.20 2.78 -5.79
C ASP A 209 16.29 1.72 -6.09
N THR A 210 15.91 0.44 -6.11
CA THR A 210 16.81 -0.69 -6.38
C THR A 210 16.07 -1.87 -6.99
N PHE A 211 16.81 -2.92 -7.34
CA PHE A 211 16.23 -4.20 -7.72
C PHE A 211 15.75 -4.97 -6.49
N GLY A 212 14.56 -5.54 -6.60
CA GLY A 212 13.98 -6.44 -5.61
C GLY A 212 13.11 -7.50 -6.27
N THR A 213 12.53 -8.36 -5.47
CA THR A 213 11.62 -9.42 -5.87
C THR A 213 10.19 -8.91 -6.04
N VAL A 214 9.27 -9.76 -6.51
CA VAL A 214 7.83 -9.44 -6.50
C VAL A 214 7.32 -9.20 -5.08
N VAL A 215 7.88 -9.87 -4.07
CA VAL A 215 7.57 -9.60 -2.66
C VAL A 215 7.86 -8.15 -2.32
N ASP A 216 9.02 -7.65 -2.74
CA ASP A 216 9.44 -6.27 -2.49
C ASP A 216 8.57 -5.27 -3.26
N ALA A 217 8.14 -5.62 -4.47
CA ALA A 217 7.28 -4.74 -5.27
C ALA A 217 5.91 -4.53 -4.63
N LEU A 218 5.31 -5.59 -4.07
CA LEU A 218 4.01 -5.51 -3.39
C LEU A 218 4.02 -4.62 -2.15
N THR A 219 5.20 -4.32 -1.59
CA THR A 219 5.36 -3.42 -0.44
C THR A 219 5.99 -2.07 -0.79
N TRP A 220 6.75 -1.93 -1.87
CA TRP A 220 7.51 -0.71 -2.16
C TRP A 220 7.27 -0.08 -3.54
N ASP A 221 6.51 -0.71 -4.43
CA ASP A 221 6.43 -0.21 -5.80
C ASP A 221 5.64 1.11 -5.91
N ARG A 222 6.11 1.96 -6.83
CA ARG A 222 5.52 3.27 -7.17
C ARG A 222 5.38 3.44 -8.68
N SER A 223 5.55 2.36 -9.44
CA SER A 223 5.53 2.33 -10.89
C SER A 223 4.25 2.95 -11.45
N LEU A 224 3.09 2.57 -10.90
CA LEU A 224 1.81 3.07 -11.38
C LEU A 224 1.66 4.58 -11.13
N VAL A 225 2.01 5.06 -9.94
CA VAL A 225 1.95 6.51 -9.62
C VAL A 225 2.97 7.30 -10.44
N HIS A 226 4.15 6.74 -10.70
CA HIS A 226 5.14 7.35 -11.59
C HIS A 226 4.59 7.54 -12.99
N ALA A 227 4.00 6.48 -13.55
CA ALA A 227 3.37 6.47 -14.86
C ALA A 227 2.24 7.51 -14.96
N ILE A 228 1.39 7.59 -13.93
CA ILE A 228 0.32 8.60 -13.83
C ILE A 228 0.88 10.02 -13.82
N ASN A 229 1.97 10.27 -13.08
CA ASN A 229 2.61 11.58 -13.05
C ASN A 229 3.25 11.95 -14.39
N MET A 230 3.75 10.97 -15.15
CA MET A 230 4.21 11.20 -16.53
C MET A 230 3.04 11.62 -17.42
N GLN A 231 1.90 10.93 -17.34
CA GLN A 231 0.70 11.26 -18.11
C GLN A 231 0.17 12.67 -17.78
N ARG A 232 0.08 13.03 -16.49
CA ARG A 232 -0.29 14.39 -16.05
C ARG A 232 0.64 15.49 -16.59
N ARG A 233 1.88 15.15 -16.95
CA ARG A 233 2.86 16.06 -17.57
C ARG A 233 2.78 16.08 -19.10
N GLY A 234 1.80 15.39 -19.69
CA GLY A 234 1.56 15.33 -21.13
C GLY A 234 2.36 14.26 -21.87
N LEU A 235 2.95 13.28 -21.16
CA LEU A 235 3.58 12.13 -21.79
C LEU A 235 2.55 11.04 -22.07
N SER A 236 2.60 10.42 -23.26
CA SER A 236 1.77 9.27 -23.57
C SER A 236 2.34 8.03 -22.89
N VAL A 237 1.53 7.37 -22.06
CA VAL A 237 1.86 6.12 -21.38
C VAL A 237 0.82 5.08 -21.79
N GLU A 238 1.29 3.91 -22.22
CA GLU A 238 0.44 2.79 -22.63
C GLU A 238 0.09 1.91 -21.42
N GLY A 239 -1.06 1.25 -21.46
CA GLY A 239 -1.54 0.38 -20.38
C GLY A 239 -2.32 1.07 -19.27
N LEU A 240 -2.25 2.40 -19.10
CA LEU A 240 -3.00 3.16 -18.08
C LEU A 240 -4.51 3.37 -18.39
N ALA A 241 -5.15 2.45 -19.11
CA ALA A 241 -6.60 2.51 -19.32
C ALA A 241 -7.33 2.36 -17.98
N LEU A 242 -8.50 3.01 -17.81
CA LEU A 242 -9.30 2.93 -16.57
C LEU A 242 -9.78 1.52 -16.24
N ASP A 243 -10.04 0.70 -17.25
CA ASP A 243 -10.38 -0.70 -17.06
C ASP A 243 -9.18 -1.54 -17.49
N THR A 244 -8.58 -2.30 -16.55
CA THR A 244 -7.59 -3.34 -16.88
C THR A 244 -8.34 -4.66 -17.07
N PRO A 245 -8.53 -5.13 -18.32
CA PRO A 245 -9.28 -6.36 -18.54
C PRO A 245 -8.60 -7.53 -17.82
N GLY A 246 -9.38 -8.23 -16.99
CA GLY A 246 -8.91 -9.41 -16.27
C GLY A 246 -8.22 -9.14 -14.93
N LEU A 247 -8.19 -7.89 -14.44
CA LEU A 247 -7.81 -7.58 -13.05
C LEU A 247 -8.99 -6.97 -12.29
N SER A 248 -9.42 -7.63 -11.22
CA SER A 248 -10.48 -7.14 -10.33
C SER A 248 -10.06 -5.85 -9.59
N PRO A 249 -11.03 -5.05 -9.09
CA PRO A 249 -10.74 -3.84 -8.31
C PRO A 249 -9.71 -4.12 -7.21
N THR A 250 -8.65 -3.33 -7.18
CA THR A 250 -7.49 -3.53 -6.32
C THR A 250 -7.27 -2.28 -5.48
N TYR A 251 -7.39 -2.39 -4.16
CA TYR A 251 -7.18 -1.28 -3.23
C TYR A 251 -5.73 -1.22 -2.78
N CYS A 252 -5.16 -0.02 -2.83
CA CYS A 252 -3.72 0.25 -2.66
C CYS A 252 -3.46 1.41 -1.71
N GLY A 253 -2.36 1.32 -0.98
CA GLY A 253 -1.81 2.32 -0.07
C GLY A 253 -0.46 2.88 -0.53
N HIS A 254 0.49 2.97 0.40
CA HIS A 254 1.94 3.22 0.25
C HIS A 254 2.38 4.59 -0.31
N THR A 255 1.71 5.06 -1.36
CA THR A 255 2.05 6.31 -2.03
C THR A 255 1.03 7.37 -1.67
N PRO A 256 1.38 8.34 -0.79
CA PRO A 256 0.40 9.29 -0.33
C PRO A 256 -0.04 10.24 -1.44
N LEU A 257 -1.35 10.26 -1.70
CA LEU A 257 -1.98 11.15 -2.67
C LEU A 257 -2.81 12.22 -1.95
N ARG A 258 -3.07 13.35 -2.62
CA ARG A 258 -3.92 14.41 -2.04
C ARG A 258 -5.40 14.03 -1.99
N LYS A 259 -5.81 13.14 -2.90
CA LYS A 259 -7.18 12.65 -3.06
C LYS A 259 -7.12 11.17 -3.41
N PRO A 260 -8.16 10.39 -3.07
CA PRO A 260 -8.29 9.03 -3.58
C PRO A 260 -8.25 9.05 -5.10
N LEU A 261 -7.55 8.08 -5.70
CA LEU A 261 -7.33 8.02 -7.14
C LEU A 261 -7.72 6.64 -7.67
N LEU A 262 -8.50 6.62 -8.74
CA LEU A 262 -8.78 5.44 -9.54
C LEU A 262 -8.01 5.55 -10.85
N ALA A 263 -7.11 4.61 -11.08
CA ALA A 263 -6.33 4.47 -12.30
C ALA A 263 -6.18 2.98 -12.60
N ALA A 264 -6.55 2.55 -13.81
CA ALA A 264 -6.74 1.13 -14.07
C ALA A 264 -7.68 0.50 -13.03
N SER A 265 -7.51 -0.79 -12.75
CA SER A 265 -8.25 -1.47 -11.67
C SER A 265 -7.81 -1.01 -10.26
N HIS A 266 -6.83 -0.12 -10.12
CA HIS A 266 -6.25 0.28 -8.83
C HIS A 266 -6.96 1.50 -8.23
N ARG A 267 -7.35 1.35 -6.97
CA ARG A 267 -7.97 2.36 -6.11
C ARG A 267 -6.96 2.75 -5.03
N PHE A 268 -6.22 3.82 -5.27
CA PHE A 268 -5.30 4.39 -4.30
C PHE A 268 -6.08 5.14 -3.24
N ILE A 269 -5.91 4.73 -1.98
CA ILE A 269 -6.61 5.27 -0.83
C ILE A 269 -5.68 5.73 0.30
N ASP A 270 -4.35 5.68 0.10
CA ASP A 270 -3.45 6.44 0.95
C ASP A 270 -3.58 7.93 0.64
N THR A 271 -4.29 8.64 1.51
CA THR A 271 -4.44 10.10 1.45
C THR A 271 -3.61 10.82 2.52
N GLY A 272 -2.66 10.12 3.14
CA GLY A 272 -1.74 10.66 4.13
C GLY A 272 -2.37 10.94 5.48
N GLY A 273 -2.93 9.93 6.15
CA GLY A 273 -3.56 10.06 7.47
C GLY A 273 -2.68 10.75 8.51
N TYR A 274 -1.39 10.41 8.55
CA TYR A 274 -0.41 11.02 9.45
C TYR A 274 0.03 12.43 9.03
N MET A 275 -0.16 12.81 7.76
CA MET A 275 0.38 14.05 7.21
C MET A 275 -0.45 15.27 7.64
N ARG A 276 -0.02 15.94 8.72
CA ARG A 276 -0.63 17.19 9.20
C ARG A 276 -0.22 18.45 8.41
N LYS A 277 0.44 18.29 7.26
CA LYS A 277 1.06 19.40 6.49
C LYS A 277 0.15 20.01 5.43
N SER A 278 -0.96 19.35 5.07
CA SER A 278 -1.91 19.83 4.07
C SER A 278 -3.33 19.76 4.59
N LEU A 279 -4.15 20.76 4.28
CA LEU A 279 -5.60 20.74 4.54
C LEU A 279 -6.31 19.63 3.75
N GLU A 280 -5.66 19.08 2.72
CA GLU A 280 -6.21 18.01 1.87
C GLU A 280 -5.90 16.59 2.37
N SER A 281 -4.95 16.41 3.28
CA SER A 281 -4.52 15.10 3.75
C SER A 281 -5.42 14.55 4.87
N GLY A 282 -5.55 13.23 4.93
CA GLY A 282 -6.32 12.54 5.95
C GLY A 282 -6.31 11.02 5.77
N LEU A 283 -6.96 10.31 6.68
CA LEU A 283 -7.11 8.85 6.62
C LEU A 283 -8.36 8.54 5.78
N SER A 284 -8.22 7.70 4.74
CA SER A 284 -9.36 7.32 3.91
C SER A 284 -9.89 5.93 4.23
N LEU A 285 -11.22 5.82 4.17
CA LEU A 285 -11.99 4.57 4.27
C LEU A 285 -12.90 4.50 3.05
N THR A 286 -13.01 3.34 2.41
CA THR A 286 -13.91 3.13 1.27
C THR A 286 -14.78 1.90 1.49
N GLU A 287 -16.03 1.96 1.03
CA GLU A 287 -16.89 0.76 0.99
C GLU A 287 -16.54 -0.03 -0.28
N ALA A 288 -16.12 -1.28 -0.10
CA ALA A 288 -15.57 -2.12 -1.17
C ALA A 288 -16.57 -2.27 -2.33
N LEU A 289 -16.04 -2.28 -3.57
CA LEU A 289 -16.80 -2.37 -4.82
C LEU A 289 -17.77 -1.21 -5.09
N THR A 290 -17.70 -0.14 -4.30
CA THR A 290 -18.44 1.11 -4.55
C THR A 290 -17.48 2.26 -4.88
N ASP A 291 -18.03 3.41 -5.26
CA ASP A 291 -17.27 4.65 -5.40
C ASP A 291 -17.30 5.52 -4.13
N ARG A 292 -17.85 5.00 -3.02
CA ARG A 292 -17.94 5.72 -1.75
C ARG A 292 -16.60 5.66 -1.04
N VAL A 293 -16.06 6.83 -0.73
CA VAL A 293 -14.84 7.00 0.05
C VAL A 293 -15.01 8.18 0.99
N TRP A 294 -14.62 8.00 2.24
CA TRP A 294 -14.62 9.02 3.28
C TRP A 294 -13.21 9.30 3.71
N THR A 295 -12.90 10.57 3.98
CA THR A 295 -11.61 10.96 4.53
C THR A 295 -11.81 11.65 5.87
N ALA A 296 -11.15 11.15 6.91
CA ALA A 296 -11.10 11.78 8.23
C ALA A 296 -9.84 12.61 8.40
N ARG A 297 -9.98 13.80 8.99
CA ARG A 297 -8.90 14.78 9.14
C ARG A 297 -8.93 15.41 10.51
N LYS A 298 -7.75 15.54 11.12
CA LYS A 298 -7.59 16.21 12.41
C LYS A 298 -7.09 17.63 12.19
N HIS A 299 -7.90 18.61 12.57
CA HIS A 299 -7.56 20.03 12.51
C HIS A 299 -6.61 20.44 13.64
N PHE A 300 -5.92 21.58 13.51
CA PHE A 300 -4.97 22.08 14.52
C PHE A 300 -5.60 22.33 15.90
N ASN A 301 -6.90 22.59 15.96
CA ASN A 301 -7.67 22.74 17.20
C ASN A 301 -8.07 21.39 17.84
N GLY A 302 -7.66 20.26 17.24
CA GLY A 302 -7.95 18.91 17.69
C GLY A 302 -9.27 18.31 17.21
N THR A 303 -10.12 19.08 16.50
CA THR A 303 -11.39 18.54 15.99
C THR A 303 -11.16 17.62 14.80
N ILE A 304 -11.86 16.49 14.76
CA ILE A 304 -11.84 15.57 13.62
C ILE A 304 -13.07 15.83 12.75
N GLU A 305 -12.85 16.04 11.47
CA GLU A 305 -13.88 16.16 10.44
C GLU A 305 -13.84 14.92 9.55
N VAL A 306 -15.01 14.40 9.18
CA VAL A 306 -15.16 13.31 8.22
C VAL A 306 -16.01 13.81 7.08
N GLU A 307 -15.52 13.64 5.86
CA GLU A 307 -16.23 14.05 4.65
C GLU A 307 -16.22 12.93 3.61
N GLU A 308 -17.27 12.86 2.81
CA GLU A 308 -17.30 12.00 1.63
C GLU A 308 -16.50 12.67 0.50
N ARG A 309 -15.68 11.87 -0.18
CA ARG A 309 -14.80 12.27 -1.28
C ARG A 309 -15.16 11.46 -2.53
N THR A 310 -14.65 11.89 -3.68
CA THR A 310 -14.74 11.16 -4.93
C THR A 310 -13.35 10.74 -5.37
N PHE A 311 -13.25 9.56 -5.98
CA PHE A 311 -12.03 9.16 -6.67
C PHE A 311 -11.75 10.13 -7.82
N GLU A 312 -10.57 10.73 -7.82
CA GLU A 312 -10.01 11.31 -9.03
C GLU A 312 -9.82 10.19 -10.05
N ARG A 313 -10.04 10.48 -11.33
CA ARG A 313 -9.91 9.50 -12.42
C ARG A 313 -8.89 10.00 -13.41
N ILE A 314 -8.03 9.11 -13.89
CA ILE A 314 -7.15 9.40 -15.02
C ILE A 314 -7.98 9.25 -16.30
N GLU A 315 -8.04 10.30 -17.11
CA GLU A 315 -8.65 10.23 -18.44
C GLU A 315 -7.73 9.43 -19.37
N GLY A 316 -8.29 8.44 -20.07
CA GLY A 316 -7.58 7.64 -21.06
C GLY A 316 -7.32 8.37 -22.38
#